data_AF-A0A523RUZ8-F1
#
_entry.id   AF-A0A523RUZ8-F1
#
_cell.length_a   1.000
_cell.length_b   1.000
_cell.length_c   1.000
_cell.angle_alpha   90.00
_cell.angle_beta   90.00
_cell.angle_gamma   90.00
#
_symmetry.space_group_name_H-M   'P 1'
#
loop_
_entity.id
_entity.type
_entity.pdbx_description
1 polymer ?
#
loop_
_entity_poly.entity_id
_entity_poly.type
_entity_poly.pdbx_seq_one_letter_code
_entity_poly.pdbx_strand_id
1 'polypeptide(L)'
;MIAIKIGEKIVEETVRDIYALMKKLDLIKEDTPIVLGGSLYKGAPGLLNIYLQRLIFLSLKAKVSLLKVPPALGASIIAWEASSYSLSEDKWEELSNFNC
;
A
#
# COMPACT_ATOMS: atom_id res chain seq x y z
N MET A 1 -1.37 -27.49 -3.12
CA MET A 1 -2.26 -27.09 -1.99
C MET A 1 -1.53 -26.32 -0.88
N ILE A 2 -0.23 -26.58 -0.61
CA ILE A 2 0.56 -25.81 0.37
C ILE A 2 0.74 -24.34 -0.01
N ALA A 3 1.00 -24.04 -1.29
CA ALA A 3 1.21 -22.66 -1.76
C ALA A 3 0.02 -21.72 -1.47
N ILE A 4 -1.21 -22.22 -1.58
CA ILE A 4 -2.42 -21.45 -1.25
C ILE A 4 -2.44 -21.10 0.23
N LYS A 5 -2.17 -22.08 1.11
CA LYS A 5 -2.11 -21.85 2.57
C LYS A 5 -1.04 -20.83 2.95
N ILE A 6 0.12 -20.83 2.26
CA ILE A 6 1.16 -19.83 2.47
C ILE A 6 0.63 -18.44 2.09
N GLY A 7 -0.01 -18.31 0.92
CA GLY A 7 -0.63 -17.06 0.48
C GLY A 7 -1.68 -16.54 1.47
N GLU A 8 -2.57 -17.40 1.93
CA GLU A 8 -3.58 -17.06 2.95
C GLU A 8 -2.92 -16.59 4.25
N LYS A 9 -1.85 -17.27 4.70
CA LYS A 9 -1.16 -16.90 5.92
C LYS A 9 -0.49 -15.53 5.82
N ILE A 10 0.14 -15.24 4.69
CA ILE A 10 0.71 -13.92 4.39
C ILE A 10 -0.37 -12.84 4.46
N VAL A 11 -1.55 -13.12 3.91
CA VAL A 11 -2.69 -12.19 3.95
C VAL A 11 -3.13 -11.93 5.38
N GLU A 12 -3.32 -12.97 6.18
CA GLU A 12 -3.74 -12.84 7.58
C GLU A 12 -2.76 -12.00 8.42
N GLU A 13 -1.46 -12.26 8.30
CA GLU A 13 -0.45 -11.54 9.09
C GLU A 13 -0.39 -10.07 8.65
N THR A 14 -0.38 -9.80 7.35
CA THR A 14 -0.40 -8.41 6.83
C THR A 14 -1.66 -7.65 7.26
N VAL A 15 -2.84 -8.28 7.25
CA VAL A 15 -4.10 -7.66 7.72
C VAL A 15 -4.03 -7.35 9.22
N ARG A 16 -3.43 -8.24 10.02
CA ARG A 16 -3.22 -8.03 11.45
C ARG A 16 -2.30 -6.83 11.70
N ASP A 17 -1.22 -6.72 10.95
CA ASP A 17 -0.29 -5.60 11.05
C ASP A 17 -0.96 -4.26 10.69
N ILE A 18 -1.75 -4.24 9.62
CA ILE A 18 -2.55 -3.07 9.23
C ILE A 18 -3.49 -2.66 10.37
N TYR A 19 -4.26 -3.60 10.93
CA TYR A 19 -5.18 -3.29 12.02
C TYR A 19 -4.46 -2.75 13.26
N ALA A 20 -3.33 -3.37 13.64
CA ALA A 20 -2.53 -2.92 14.77
C ALA A 20 -1.99 -1.49 14.58
N LEU A 21 -1.50 -1.18 13.38
CA LEU A 21 -1.03 0.16 13.02
C LEU A 21 -2.17 1.18 13.03
N MET A 22 -3.29 0.89 12.38
CA MET A 22 -4.44 1.78 12.35
C MET A 22 -4.99 2.03 13.75
N LYS A 23 -5.06 1.01 14.61
CA LYS A 23 -5.46 1.17 16.01
C LYS A 23 -4.48 2.03 16.78
N LYS A 24 -3.17 1.82 16.61
CA LYS A 24 -2.12 2.59 17.28
C LYS A 24 -2.14 4.07 16.88
N LEU A 25 -2.51 4.37 15.64
CA LEU A 25 -2.57 5.72 15.08
C LEU A 25 -3.97 6.37 15.19
N ASP A 26 -4.93 5.69 15.84
CA ASP A 26 -6.34 6.11 15.93
C ASP A 26 -7.05 6.34 14.59
N LEU A 27 -6.67 5.58 13.55
CA LEU A 27 -7.17 5.70 12.19
C LEU A 27 -8.35 4.78 11.87
N ILE A 28 -8.87 4.01 12.84
CA ILE A 28 -9.89 2.97 12.61
C ILE A 28 -11.16 3.52 11.93
N LYS A 29 -11.54 4.75 12.26
CA LYS A 29 -12.77 5.40 11.75
C LYS A 29 -12.53 6.38 10.60
N GLU A 30 -11.28 6.61 10.25
CA GLU A 30 -10.81 7.56 9.23
C GLU A 30 -10.77 6.85 7.86
N ASP A 31 -11.15 7.54 6.77
CA ASP A 31 -10.97 6.99 5.41
C ASP A 31 -9.48 7.00 5.03
N THR A 32 -8.79 5.92 5.40
CA THR A 32 -7.33 5.85 5.31
C THR A 32 -6.89 5.10 4.06
N PRO A 33 -6.08 5.71 3.17
CA PRO A 33 -5.51 5.00 2.04
C PRO A 33 -4.45 4.01 2.53
N ILE A 34 -4.56 2.76 2.08
CA ILE A 34 -3.58 1.70 2.31
C ILE A 34 -2.93 1.37 0.96
N VAL A 35 -1.62 1.51 0.89
CA VAL A 35 -0.86 1.19 -0.32
C VAL A 35 -0.01 -0.05 -0.04
N LEU A 36 -0.31 -1.14 -0.73
CA LEU A 36 0.48 -2.37 -0.67
C LEU A 36 1.68 -2.25 -1.61
N GLY A 37 2.87 -2.07 -1.03
CA GLY A 37 4.14 -2.02 -1.73
C GLY A 37 4.87 -3.37 -1.72
N GLY A 38 5.54 -3.69 -2.82
CA GLY A 38 6.41 -4.89 -2.92
C GLY A 38 6.05 -5.81 -4.08
N SER A 39 7.05 -6.57 -4.54
CA SER A 39 6.91 -7.52 -5.66
C SER A 39 5.90 -8.64 -5.40
N LEU A 40 5.75 -9.03 -4.13
CA LEU A 40 4.78 -10.03 -3.68
C LEU A 40 3.35 -9.71 -4.12
N TYR A 41 2.94 -8.45 -3.98
CA TYR A 41 1.58 -8.01 -4.29
C TYR A 41 1.38 -7.79 -5.80
N LYS A 42 2.45 -7.42 -6.52
CA LYS A 42 2.44 -7.28 -7.99
C LYS A 42 2.31 -8.64 -8.69
N GLY A 43 2.95 -9.68 -8.17
CA GLY A 43 2.93 -11.03 -8.75
C GLY A 43 1.65 -11.83 -8.49
N ALA A 44 0.76 -11.34 -7.61
CA ALA A 44 -0.45 -12.05 -7.22
C ALA A 44 -1.65 -11.10 -7.03
N PRO A 45 -2.10 -10.40 -8.08
CA PRO A 45 -3.18 -9.41 -7.99
C PRO A 45 -4.50 -9.98 -7.45
N GLY A 46 -4.74 -11.28 -7.63
CA GLY A 46 -5.90 -11.97 -7.05
C GLY A 46 -5.95 -11.95 -5.52
N LEU A 47 -4.81 -11.77 -4.83
CA LEU A 47 -4.77 -11.63 -3.38
C LEU A 47 -5.34 -10.28 -2.91
N LEU A 48 -5.37 -9.24 -3.75
CA LEU A 48 -5.86 -7.90 -3.40
C LEU A 48 -7.32 -7.93 -2.92
N ASN A 49 -8.15 -8.71 -3.60
CA ASN A 49 -9.56 -8.88 -3.23
C ASN A 49 -9.69 -9.54 -1.85
N ILE A 50 -8.79 -10.46 -1.51
CA ILE A 50 -8.79 -11.13 -0.21
C ILE A 50 -8.40 -10.13 0.90
N TYR A 51 -7.39 -9.28 0.66
CA TYR A 51 -7.04 -8.18 1.57
C TYR A 51 -8.22 -7.25 1.85
N LEU A 52 -8.87 -6.77 0.78
CA LEU A 52 -10.02 -5.88 0.88
C LEU A 52 -11.15 -6.51 1.72
N GLN A 53 -11.52 -7.75 1.43
CA GLN A 53 -12.57 -8.45 2.16
C GLN A 53 -12.25 -8.58 3.66
N ARG A 54 -11.00 -8.93 4.00
CA ARG A 54 -10.58 -9.09 5.39
C ARG A 54 -10.52 -7.76 6.15
N LEU A 55 -10.12 -6.68 5.50
CA LEU A 55 -10.08 -5.35 6.11
C LEU A 55 -11.49 -4.77 6.33
N ILE A 56 -12.41 -5.00 5.39
CA ILE A 56 -13.84 -4.66 5.56
C ILE A 56 -14.43 -5.39 6.77
N PHE A 57 -14.09 -6.68 6.95
CA PHE A 57 -14.56 -7.45 8.10
C PHE A 57 -14.09 -6.84 9.45
N LEU A 58 -12.94 -6.19 9.47
CA LEU A 58 -12.42 -5.47 10.64
C LEU A 58 -13.03 -4.07 10.82
N SER A 59 -14.04 -3.71 10.03
CA SER A 59 -14.70 -2.39 10.05
C SER A 59 -13.73 -1.21 9.82
N LEU A 60 -12.61 -1.47 9.15
CA LEU A 60 -11.65 -0.43 8.79
C LEU A 60 -12.19 0.33 7.59
N LYS A 61 -12.34 1.66 7.71
CA LYS A 61 -12.59 2.51 6.55
C LYS A 61 -11.28 2.69 5.80
N ALA A 62 -10.99 1.77 4.89
CA ALA A 62 -9.75 1.81 4.15
C ALA A 62 -9.95 1.59 2.64
N LYS A 63 -9.20 2.34 1.85
CA LYS A 63 -9.05 2.11 0.41
C LYS A 63 -7.71 1.45 0.16
N VAL A 64 -7.74 0.17 -0.22
CA VAL A 64 -6.52 -0.57 -0.54
C VAL A 64 -6.18 -0.43 -2.01
N SER A 65 -4.94 -0.10 -2.30
CA SER A 65 -4.39 -0.01 -3.65
C SER A 65 -3.01 -0.65 -3.73
N LEU A 66 -2.60 -1.03 -4.93
CA LEU A 66 -1.23 -1.46 -5.20
C LEU A 66 -0.34 -0.26 -5.49
N LEU A 67 0.91 -0.32 -5.04
CA LEU A 67 1.91 0.67 -5.42
C LEU A 67 2.16 0.59 -6.95
N LYS A 68 1.81 1.68 -7.65
CA LYS A 68 1.98 1.81 -9.11
C LYS A 68 3.44 2.10 -9.46
N VAL A 69 4.02 3.12 -8.83
CA VAL A 69 5.39 3.56 -9.09
C VAL A 69 6.45 2.65 -8.45
N PRO A 70 7.65 2.52 -9.04
CA PRO A 70 8.77 1.86 -8.36
C PRO A 70 9.15 2.57 -7.04
N PRO A 71 9.39 1.84 -5.93
CA PRO A 71 9.82 2.44 -4.67
C PRO A 71 11.09 3.28 -4.77
N ALA A 72 12.00 2.91 -5.69
CA ALA A 72 13.23 3.64 -5.95
C ALA A 72 12.99 5.10 -6.36
N LEU A 73 11.88 5.38 -7.06
CA LEU A 73 11.51 6.73 -7.41
C LEU A 73 11.21 7.56 -6.15
N GLY A 74 10.42 7.03 -5.22
CA GLY A 74 10.13 7.70 -3.95
C GLY A 74 11.40 8.00 -3.14
N ALA A 75 12.36 7.06 -3.11
CA ALA A 75 13.66 7.29 -2.48
C ALA A 75 14.45 8.44 -3.15
N SER A 76 14.45 8.50 -4.47
CA SER A 76 15.09 9.60 -5.22
C SER A 76 14.45 10.95 -4.94
N ILE A 77 13.12 11.01 -4.83
CA ILE A 77 12.39 12.24 -4.49
C ILE A 77 12.78 12.73 -3.10
N ILE A 78 12.80 11.84 -2.11
CA ILE A 78 13.20 12.17 -0.74
C ILE A 78 14.64 12.72 -0.72
N ALA A 79 15.56 12.12 -1.47
CA ALA A 79 16.94 12.60 -1.55
C ALA A 79 17.06 13.98 -2.24
N TRP A 80 16.25 14.23 -3.25
CA TRP A 80 16.15 15.51 -3.95
C TRP A 80 15.64 16.63 -3.02
N GLU A 81 14.57 16.37 -2.28
CA GLU A 81 14.01 17.28 -1.28
C GLU A 81 14.95 17.53 -0.12
N ALA A 82 15.64 16.49 0.36
CA ALA A 82 16.68 16.63 1.39
C ALA A 82 17.85 17.52 0.93
N SER A 83 18.04 17.65 -0.39
CA SER A 83 19.05 18.53 -1.00
C SER A 83 18.52 19.95 -1.27
N SER A 84 17.39 20.33 -0.65
CA SER A 84 16.72 21.64 -0.78
C SER A 84 16.15 21.94 -2.17
N TYR A 85 15.95 20.92 -3.00
CA TYR A 85 15.26 21.07 -4.28
C TYR A 85 13.81 20.61 -4.15
N SER A 86 12.88 21.30 -4.80
CA SER A 86 11.48 20.88 -4.89
C SER A 86 11.18 20.33 -6.28
N LEU A 87 10.28 19.35 -6.35
CA LEU A 87 9.62 19.00 -7.61
C LEU A 87 8.64 20.11 -8.00
N SER A 88 8.51 20.38 -9.30
CA SER A 88 7.42 21.22 -9.79
C SER A 88 6.08 20.47 -9.71
N GLU A 89 4.99 21.20 -9.60
CA GLU A 89 3.62 20.63 -9.64
C GLU A 89 3.40 19.78 -10.90
N ASP A 90 3.87 20.25 -12.07
CA ASP A 90 3.80 19.49 -13.33
C ASP A 90 4.46 18.11 -13.23
N LYS A 91 5.59 18.03 -12.51
CA LYS A 91 6.29 16.75 -12.30
C LYS A 91 5.57 15.88 -11.28
N TRP A 92 4.97 16.47 -10.25
CA TRP A 92 4.09 15.73 -9.34
C TRP A 92 2.90 15.12 -10.07
N GLU A 93 2.27 15.87 -10.96
CA GLU A 93 1.14 15.39 -11.75
C GLU A 93 1.56 14.24 -12.68
N GLU A 94 2.69 14.37 -13.37
CA GLU A 94 3.27 13.30 -14.21
C GLU A 94 3.50 12.01 -13.40
N LEU A 95 4.09 12.12 -12.21
CA LEU A 95 4.40 10.96 -11.36
C LEU A 95 3.16 10.34 -10.72
N SER A 96 2.14 11.15 -10.40
CA SER A 96 0.86 10.68 -9.87
C SER A 96 0.07 9.85 -10.89
N ASN A 97 0.25 10.16 -12.18
CA ASN A 97 -0.38 9.49 -13.32
C ASN A 97 0.50 8.38 -13.91
N PHE A 98 1.58 8.00 -13.22
CA PHE A 98 2.50 6.96 -13.70
C PHE A 98 1.77 5.62 -13.83
N ASN A 99 1.52 5.23 -15.08
CA ASN A 99 0.98 3.93 -15.44
C ASN A 99 2.12 3.11 -16.08
N CYS A 100 2.43 1.97 -15.46
CA CYS A 100 3.35 0.96 -15.97
C CYS A 100 2.57 -0.30 -16.36
#